data_AF-A0A3L6SFQ5-F1
#
_entry.id   AF-A0A3L6SFQ5-F1
#
_cell.length_a   1.000
_cell.length_b   1.000
_cell.length_c   1.000
_cell.angle_alpha   90.00
_cell.angle_beta   90.00
_cell.angle_gamma   90.00
#
_symmetry.space_group_name_H-M   'P 1'
#
loop_
_entity.id
_entity.type
_entity.pdbx_description
1 polymer ?
#
loop_
_entity_poly.entity_id
_entity_poly.type
_entity_poly.pdbx_seq_one_letter_code
_entity_poly.pdbx_strand_id
1 'polypeptide(L)'
;MGEADATKLDVVLFPWLAIGHMIPYLELAKRLAARGHAVTFLSTPRNVARLPPVPAQLAPRVRLVALPAPAVEGLPEGAESTADVPPEKNELIKKAADGLAAPFAAFLAGAVAGGRRPDWIVHDFCHRSLPRIAGDHGVPCAAFLIVQATTIAFLGPRWAHAAHPRTAHEDFTVAPKWWPSFPPAVA
;
A
#
# COMPACT_ATOMS: atom_id res chain seq x y z
N MET A 1 -31.93 11.37 16.96
CA MET A 1 -30.54 11.88 16.95
C MET A 1 -30.06 11.77 15.51
N GLY A 2 -29.92 12.90 14.81
CA GLY A 2 -29.53 12.91 13.41
C GLY A 2 -28.12 12.36 13.23
N GLU A 3 -27.97 11.38 12.36
CA GLU A 3 -26.69 11.00 11.78
C GLU A 3 -26.10 12.29 11.17
N ALA A 4 -25.00 12.79 11.73
CA ALA A 4 -24.22 13.82 11.06
C ALA A 4 -23.91 13.29 9.66
N ASP A 5 -24.33 14.01 8.61
CA ASP A 5 -24.05 13.64 7.22
C ASP A 5 -22.53 13.49 7.07
N ALA A 6 -22.06 12.25 7.15
CA ALA A 6 -20.64 11.96 7.20
C ALA A 6 -20.06 12.41 5.87
N THR A 7 -19.17 13.39 5.90
CA THR A 7 -18.53 13.95 4.71
C THR A 7 -17.96 12.80 3.87
N LYS A 8 -18.46 12.65 2.64
CA LYS A 8 -18.00 11.60 1.73
C LYS A 8 -16.59 11.93 1.26
N LEU A 9 -15.67 11.02 1.53
CA LEU A 9 -14.26 11.14 1.15
C LEU A 9 -13.99 10.49 -0.22
N ASP A 10 -13.01 11.01 -0.97
CA ASP A 10 -12.33 10.32 -2.09
C ASP A 10 -10.98 9.79 -1.59
N VAL A 11 -10.86 8.46 -1.50
CA VAL A 11 -9.70 7.77 -0.94
C VAL A 11 -8.99 6.98 -2.03
N VAL A 12 -7.70 7.22 -2.17
CA VAL A 12 -6.82 6.40 -3.03
C VAL A 12 -6.20 5.29 -2.19
N LEU A 13 -6.26 4.06 -2.68
CA LEU A 13 -5.66 2.88 -2.08
C LEU A 13 -4.55 2.36 -2.99
N PHE A 14 -3.32 2.24 -2.48
CA PHE A 14 -2.18 1.74 -3.25
C PHE A 14 -1.40 0.66 -2.48
N PRO A 15 -1.80 -0.63 -2.60
CA PRO A 15 -1.12 -1.76 -1.97
C PRO A 15 0.26 -2.06 -2.57
N TRP A 16 1.03 -2.90 -1.86
CA TRP A 16 2.19 -3.60 -2.43
C TRP A 16 1.76 -4.59 -3.54
N LEU A 17 2.64 -4.83 -4.53
CA LEU A 17 2.41 -5.69 -5.69
C LEU A 17 2.49 -7.19 -5.35
N ALA A 18 1.72 -7.61 -4.36
CA ALA A 18 1.60 -9.00 -3.91
C ALA A 18 0.14 -9.29 -3.55
N ILE A 19 -0.35 -10.49 -3.89
CA ILE A 19 -1.76 -10.83 -3.67
C ILE A 19 -2.16 -10.80 -2.19
N GLY A 20 -1.24 -11.18 -1.29
CA GLY A 20 -1.44 -11.08 0.16
C GLY A 20 -1.67 -9.65 0.66
N HIS A 21 -1.26 -8.63 -0.10
CA HIS A 21 -1.50 -7.21 0.21
C HIS A 21 -2.71 -6.66 -0.53
N MET A 22 -2.84 -6.98 -1.82
CA MET A 22 -3.94 -6.48 -2.64
C MET A 22 -5.32 -6.93 -2.15
N ILE A 23 -5.46 -8.17 -1.66
CA ILE A 23 -6.75 -8.68 -1.18
C ILE A 23 -7.22 -7.94 0.08
N PRO A 24 -6.41 -7.77 1.16
CA PRO A 24 -6.80 -6.93 2.30
C PRO A 24 -7.13 -5.49 1.92
N TYR A 25 -6.38 -4.88 1.00
CA TYR A 25 -6.69 -3.55 0.49
C TYR A 25 -8.01 -3.51 -0.28
N LEU A 26 -8.35 -4.57 -1.01
CA LEU A 26 -9.63 -4.67 -1.71
C LEU A 26 -10.79 -4.80 -0.71
N GLU A 27 -10.59 -5.52 0.40
CA GLU A 27 -11.56 -5.57 1.50
C GLU A 27 -11.72 -4.20 2.19
N LEU A 28 -10.63 -3.46 2.36
CA LEU A 28 -10.69 -2.07 2.82
C LEU A 28 -11.48 -1.19 1.84
N ALA A 29 -11.23 -1.33 0.54
CA ALA A 29 -11.96 -0.61 -0.51
C ALA A 29 -13.47 -0.85 -0.41
N LYS A 30 -13.88 -2.12 -0.28
CA LYS A 30 -15.30 -2.51 -0.13
C LYS A 30 -15.91 -1.89 1.13
N ARG A 31 -15.19 -1.90 2.26
CA ARG A 31 -15.67 -1.36 3.55
C ARG A 31 -15.81 0.17 3.53
N LEU A 32 -14.92 0.87 2.84
CA LEU A 32 -15.01 2.33 2.64
C LEU A 32 -16.16 2.68 1.69
N ALA A 33 -16.29 1.96 0.58
CA ALA A 33 -17.38 2.13 -0.37
C ALA A 33 -18.76 1.87 0.24
N ALA A 34 -18.89 0.82 1.07
CA ALA A 34 -20.12 0.51 1.79
C ALA A 34 -20.55 1.62 2.78
N ARG A 35 -19.59 2.45 3.23
CA ARG A 35 -19.84 3.65 4.05
C ARG A 35 -20.11 4.91 3.22
N GLY A 36 -20.20 4.79 1.89
CA GLY A 36 -20.53 5.90 1.00
C GLY A 36 -19.34 6.68 0.46
N HIS A 37 -18.10 6.31 0.81
CA HIS A 37 -16.88 6.96 0.30
C HIS A 37 -16.58 6.53 -1.13
N ALA A 38 -15.98 7.42 -1.93
CA ALA A 38 -15.39 7.07 -3.20
C ALA A 38 -13.99 6.48 -2.97
N VAL A 39 -13.67 5.41 -3.69
CA VAL A 39 -12.40 4.70 -3.57
C VAL A 39 -11.78 4.53 -4.94
N THR A 40 -10.53 4.94 -5.10
CA THR A 40 -9.71 4.57 -6.24
C THR A 40 -8.67 3.56 -5.80
N PHE A 41 -8.74 2.33 -6.31
CA PHE A 41 -7.76 1.28 -6.06
C PHE A 41 -6.72 1.29 -7.18
N LEU A 42 -5.46 1.58 -6.84
CA LEU A 42 -4.33 1.62 -7.76
C LEU A 42 -3.59 0.28 -7.76
N SER A 43 -3.27 -0.21 -8.95
CA SER A 43 -2.27 -1.26 -9.15
C SER A 43 -1.79 -1.22 -10.61
N THR A 44 -1.12 -2.27 -11.08
CA THR A 44 -0.73 -2.42 -12.50
C THR A 44 -1.76 -3.23 -13.30
N PRO A 45 -1.70 -3.26 -14.64
CA PRO A 45 -2.78 -3.83 -15.47
C PRO A 45 -3.12 -5.30 -15.17
N ARG A 46 -2.14 -6.19 -15.10
CA ARG A 46 -2.37 -7.62 -14.79
C ARG A 46 -2.78 -7.81 -13.35
N ASN A 47 -2.27 -6.97 -12.44
CA ASN A 47 -2.70 -6.97 -11.05
C ASN A 47 -4.17 -6.59 -10.90
N VAL A 48 -4.66 -5.57 -11.62
CA VAL A 48 -6.08 -5.20 -11.63
C VAL A 48 -6.93 -6.33 -12.24
N ALA A 49 -6.48 -6.91 -13.35
CA ALA A 49 -7.23 -7.95 -14.07
C ALA A 49 -7.47 -9.23 -13.25
N ARG A 50 -6.60 -9.55 -12.29
CA ARG A 50 -6.71 -10.73 -11.43
C ARG A 50 -7.38 -10.49 -10.08
N LEU A 51 -7.78 -9.24 -9.78
CA LEU A 51 -8.51 -8.97 -8.54
C LEU A 51 -9.89 -9.63 -8.59
N PRO A 52 -10.40 -10.13 -7.45
CA PRO A 52 -11.79 -10.50 -7.34
C PRO A 52 -12.70 -9.32 -7.74
N PRO A 53 -13.83 -9.58 -8.40
CA PRO A 53 -14.74 -8.52 -8.80
C PRO A 53 -15.29 -7.77 -7.59
N VAL A 54 -15.51 -6.47 -7.77
CA VAL A 54 -16.22 -5.64 -6.79
C VAL A 54 -17.72 -5.95 -6.91
N PRO A 55 -18.43 -6.21 -5.79
CA PRO A 55 -19.87 -6.40 -5.82
C PRO A 55 -20.61 -5.23 -6.49
N ALA A 56 -21.63 -5.52 -7.30
CA ALA A 56 -22.32 -4.55 -8.14
C ALA A 56 -22.85 -3.33 -7.35
N GLN A 57 -23.32 -3.54 -6.13
CA GLN A 57 -23.80 -2.48 -5.24
C GLN A 57 -22.70 -1.50 -4.79
N LEU A 58 -21.44 -1.91 -4.82
CA LEU A 58 -20.27 -1.09 -4.44
C LEU A 58 -19.54 -0.53 -5.66
N ALA A 59 -19.73 -1.12 -6.85
CA ALA A 59 -19.05 -0.73 -8.09
C ALA A 59 -19.13 0.78 -8.43
N PRO A 60 -20.26 1.50 -8.21
CA PRO A 60 -20.32 2.94 -8.46
C PRO A 60 -19.34 3.78 -7.62
N ARG A 61 -18.78 3.20 -6.55
CA ARG A 61 -17.89 3.86 -5.60
C ARG A 61 -16.46 3.33 -5.63
N VAL A 62 -16.20 2.20 -6.28
CA VAL A 62 -14.85 1.63 -6.36
C VAL A 62 -14.38 1.68 -7.81
N ARG A 63 -13.37 2.51 -8.06
CA ARG A 63 -12.68 2.59 -9.34
C ARG A 63 -11.36 1.85 -9.26
N LEU A 64 -11.21 0.78 -10.04
CA LEU A 64 -9.92 0.12 -10.22
C LEU A 64 -9.15 0.86 -11.33
N VAL A 65 -7.95 1.35 -11.04
CA VAL A 65 -7.10 2.07 -12.00
C VAL A 65 -5.77 1.36 -12.13
N ALA A 66 -5.43 1.05 -13.38
CA ALA A 66 -4.15 0.47 -13.73
C ALA A 66 -3.14 1.58 -14.07
N LEU A 67 -2.07 1.67 -13.30
CA LEU A 67 -0.89 2.46 -13.65
C LEU A 67 -0.01 1.65 -14.61
N PRO A 68 0.55 2.25 -15.66
CA PRO A 68 1.47 1.56 -16.56
C PRO A 68 2.60 0.85 -15.78
N ALA A 69 2.71 -0.47 -15.98
CA ALA A 69 3.78 -1.25 -15.37
C ALA A 69 5.13 -0.85 -16.00
N PRO A 70 6.16 -0.50 -15.21
CA PRO A 70 7.45 -0.15 -15.76
C PRO A 70 8.19 -1.39 -16.24
N ALA A 71 8.93 -1.25 -17.34
CA ALA A 71 9.84 -2.28 -17.80
C ALA A 71 11.06 -2.35 -16.86
N VAL A 72 11.43 -3.56 -16.46
CA VAL A 72 12.61 -3.81 -15.62
C VAL A 72 13.44 -4.91 -16.27
N GLU A 73 14.73 -4.63 -16.50
CA GLU A 73 15.66 -5.60 -17.08
C GLU A 73 15.75 -6.86 -16.20
N GLY A 74 15.66 -8.03 -16.83
CA GLY A 74 15.69 -9.34 -16.17
C GLY A 74 14.35 -9.81 -15.59
N LEU A 75 13.32 -8.95 -15.58
CA LEU A 75 11.97 -9.32 -15.19
C LEU A 75 11.27 -10.02 -16.37
N PRO A 76 10.63 -11.19 -16.16
CA PRO A 76 9.89 -11.86 -17.24
C PRO A 76 8.80 -10.97 -17.83
N GLU A 77 8.53 -11.13 -19.13
CA GLU A 77 7.49 -10.36 -19.79
C GLU A 77 6.13 -10.56 -19.11
N GLY A 78 5.51 -9.45 -18.72
CA GLY A 78 4.21 -9.46 -18.07
C GLY A 78 4.22 -9.95 -16.61
N ALA A 79 5.39 -10.07 -15.98
CA ALA A 79 5.46 -10.19 -14.52
C ALA A 79 5.24 -8.81 -13.88
N GLU A 80 4.23 -8.70 -13.03
CA GLU A 80 3.84 -7.45 -12.36
C GLU A 80 3.72 -7.63 -10.84
N SER A 81 4.03 -8.82 -10.34
CA SER A 81 3.91 -9.16 -8.93
C SER A 81 4.86 -10.25 -8.50
N THR A 82 5.07 -10.33 -7.19
CA THR A 82 5.78 -11.43 -6.51
C THR A 82 5.23 -12.83 -6.81
N ALA A 83 3.96 -12.95 -7.24
CA ALA A 83 3.39 -14.24 -7.66
C ALA A 83 3.85 -14.68 -9.06
N ASP A 84 4.36 -13.76 -9.88
CA ASP A 84 4.72 -14.02 -11.28
C ASP A 84 6.19 -14.42 -11.44
N VAL A 85 6.96 -14.43 -10.34
CA VAL A 85 8.40 -14.69 -10.32
C VAL A 85 8.78 -15.56 -9.12
N PRO A 86 9.89 -16.33 -9.22
CA PRO A 86 10.42 -17.03 -8.06
C PRO A 86 11.02 -16.05 -7.03
N PRO A 87 11.15 -16.44 -5.74
CA PRO A 87 11.51 -15.53 -4.65
C PRO A 87 12.82 -14.75 -4.87
N GLU A 88 13.79 -15.34 -5.55
CA GLU A 88 15.11 -14.76 -5.84
C GLU A 88 15.00 -13.54 -6.77
N LYS A 89 13.89 -13.42 -7.51
CA LYS A 89 13.62 -12.30 -8.42
C LYS A 89 12.71 -11.23 -7.79
N ASN A 90 12.33 -11.35 -6.51
CA ASN A 90 11.49 -10.35 -5.84
C ASN A 90 12.12 -8.94 -5.81
N GLU A 91 13.44 -8.83 -5.86
CA GLU A 91 14.12 -7.53 -6.00
C GLU A 91 13.77 -6.81 -7.30
N LEU A 92 13.47 -7.53 -8.38
CA LEU A 92 13.02 -6.93 -9.63
C LEU A 92 11.59 -6.38 -9.52
N ILE A 93 10.73 -7.03 -8.74
CA ILE A 93 9.39 -6.51 -8.42
C ILE A 93 9.48 -5.24 -7.58
N LYS A 94 10.45 -5.15 -6.66
CA LYS A 94 10.73 -3.92 -5.90
C LYS A 94 11.19 -2.79 -6.81
N LYS A 95 12.12 -3.05 -7.73
CA LYS A 95 12.52 -2.09 -8.77
C LYS A 95 11.33 -1.64 -9.63
N ALA A 96 10.46 -2.57 -10.00
CA ALA A 96 9.25 -2.25 -10.76
C ALA A 96 8.31 -1.36 -9.94
N ALA A 97 8.11 -1.64 -8.66
CA ALA A 97 7.29 -0.81 -7.79
C ALA A 97 7.87 0.61 -7.60
N ASP A 98 9.20 0.74 -7.45
CA ASP A 98 9.86 2.05 -7.41
C ASP A 98 9.62 2.84 -8.70
N GLY A 99 9.62 2.15 -9.85
CA GLY A 99 9.31 2.71 -11.16
C GLY A 99 7.86 3.23 -11.29
N LEU A 100 6.94 2.84 -10.42
CA LEU A 100 5.56 3.36 -10.39
C LEU A 100 5.47 4.79 -9.84
N ALA A 101 6.55 5.36 -9.30
CA ALA A 101 6.56 6.73 -8.79
C ALA A 101 6.16 7.76 -9.87
N ALA A 102 6.68 7.65 -11.10
CA ALA A 102 6.35 8.57 -12.17
C ALA A 102 4.90 8.40 -12.69
N PRO A 103 4.41 7.17 -12.98
CA PRO A 103 3.00 6.92 -13.26
C PRO A 103 2.06 7.43 -12.17
N PHE A 104 2.41 7.23 -10.90
CA PHE A 104 1.62 7.70 -9.77
C PHE A 104 1.57 9.24 -9.70
N ALA A 105 2.70 9.91 -9.89
CA ALA A 105 2.76 11.38 -9.92
C ALA A 105 1.88 11.94 -11.05
N ALA A 106 1.95 11.35 -12.25
CA ALA A 106 1.10 11.74 -13.37
C ALA A 106 -0.39 11.53 -13.08
N PHE A 107 -0.75 10.39 -12.49
CA PHE A 107 -2.13 10.10 -12.05
C PHE A 107 -2.62 11.17 -11.06
N LEU A 108 -1.83 11.47 -10.02
CA LEU A 108 -2.24 12.41 -8.97
C LEU A 108 -2.34 13.84 -9.51
N ALA A 109 -1.35 14.30 -10.27
CA ALA A 109 -1.37 15.61 -10.91
C ALA A 109 -2.59 15.77 -11.83
N GLY A 110 -2.90 14.74 -12.63
CA GLY A 110 -4.09 14.71 -13.48
C GLY A 110 -5.40 14.75 -12.69
N ALA A 111 -5.50 14.00 -11.59
CA ALA A 111 -6.66 14.03 -10.72
C ALA A 111 -6.87 15.42 -10.07
N VAL A 112 -5.78 16.03 -9.59
CA VAL A 112 -5.81 17.37 -8.98
C VAL A 112 -6.20 18.43 -10.02
N ALA A 113 -5.57 18.43 -11.20
CA ALA A 113 -5.88 19.36 -12.27
C ALA A 113 -7.34 19.21 -12.77
N GLY A 114 -7.88 18.00 -12.74
CA GLY A 114 -9.29 17.71 -13.04
C GLY A 114 -10.27 18.03 -11.91
N GLY A 115 -9.85 18.70 -10.83
CA GLY A 115 -10.72 19.06 -9.70
C GLY A 115 -11.11 17.87 -8.81
N ARG A 116 -10.41 16.74 -8.92
CA ARG A 116 -10.64 15.50 -8.18
C ARG A 116 -9.44 15.15 -7.28
N ARG A 117 -8.93 16.13 -6.56
CA ARG A 117 -7.87 15.91 -5.56
C ARG A 117 -8.39 14.92 -4.49
N PRO A 118 -7.72 13.78 -4.25
CA PRO A 118 -8.11 12.85 -3.19
C PRO A 118 -8.02 13.51 -1.81
N ASP A 119 -8.89 13.08 -0.90
CA ASP A 119 -8.83 13.50 0.50
C ASP A 119 -7.71 12.78 1.25
N TRP A 120 -7.51 11.50 0.94
CA TRP A 120 -6.48 10.65 1.55
C TRP A 120 -5.88 9.69 0.54
N ILE A 121 -4.59 9.40 0.72
CA ILE A 121 -3.95 8.25 0.10
C ILE A 121 -3.55 7.25 1.18
N VAL A 122 -4.07 6.03 1.09
CA VAL A 122 -3.67 4.92 1.94
C VAL A 122 -2.74 4.02 1.15
N HIS A 123 -1.50 3.86 1.60
CA HIS A 123 -0.49 3.10 0.88
C HIS A 123 0.24 2.11 1.78
N ASP A 124 0.91 1.16 1.14
CA ASP A 124 1.66 0.09 1.81
C ASP A 124 3.10 0.53 2.12
N PHE A 125 3.87 -0.29 2.84
CA PHE A 125 5.23 0.06 3.29
C PHE A 125 6.25 0.26 2.15
N CYS A 126 6.03 -0.32 0.97
CA CYS A 126 7.00 -0.35 -0.13
C CYS A 126 7.08 0.94 -0.96
N HIS A 127 6.20 1.91 -0.74
CA HIS A 127 6.03 3.05 -1.65
C HIS A 127 6.77 4.32 -1.18
N ARG A 128 8.11 4.28 -1.14
CA ARG A 128 8.91 5.35 -0.50
C ARG A 128 8.69 6.76 -1.08
N SER A 129 8.51 6.88 -2.39
CA SER A 129 8.36 8.18 -3.06
C SER A 129 6.95 8.78 -2.91
N LEU A 130 5.97 7.95 -2.53
CA LEU A 130 4.55 8.27 -2.61
C LEU A 130 4.14 9.38 -1.62
N PRO A 131 4.54 9.37 -0.33
CA PRO A 131 4.25 10.47 0.59
C PRO A 131 4.80 11.83 0.14
N ARG A 132 5.99 11.84 -0.49
CA ARG A 132 6.57 13.09 -1.03
C ARG A 132 5.70 13.64 -2.17
N ILE A 133 5.40 12.79 -3.16
CA ILE A 133 4.56 13.16 -4.30
C ILE A 133 3.18 13.63 -3.84
N ALA A 134 2.57 12.94 -2.87
CA ALA A 134 1.30 13.34 -2.28
C ALA A 134 1.38 14.71 -1.59
N GLY A 135 2.47 14.95 -0.85
CA GLY A 135 2.76 16.22 -0.17
C GLY A 135 2.89 17.40 -1.13
N ASP A 136 3.47 17.20 -2.32
CA ASP A 136 3.57 18.23 -3.37
C ASP A 136 2.18 18.72 -3.85
N HIS A 137 1.13 17.91 -3.65
CA HIS A 137 -0.27 18.24 -3.93
C HIS A 137 -1.11 18.47 -2.65
N GLY A 138 -0.45 18.56 -1.49
CA GLY A 138 -1.08 18.74 -0.19
C GLY A 138 -1.99 17.60 0.25
N VAL A 139 -1.89 16.40 -0.33
CA VAL A 139 -2.75 15.25 0.01
C VAL A 139 -2.11 14.48 1.17
N PRO A 140 -2.82 14.25 2.29
CA PRO A 140 -2.29 13.48 3.40
C PRO A 140 -2.23 11.98 3.08
N CYS A 141 -1.24 11.31 3.65
CA CYS A 141 -1.03 9.87 3.50
C CYS A 141 -1.24 9.13 4.83
N ALA A 142 -1.79 7.91 4.74
CA ALA A 142 -1.84 6.95 5.82
C ALA A 142 -1.22 5.61 5.38
N ALA A 143 -0.58 4.90 6.30
CA ALA A 143 -0.09 3.56 6.05
C ALA A 143 -1.12 2.52 6.51
N PHE A 144 -1.45 1.56 5.64
CA PHE A 144 -2.22 0.37 6.04
C PHE A 144 -1.32 -0.86 5.93
N LEU A 145 -0.90 -1.38 7.06
CA LEU A 145 -0.01 -2.53 7.13
C LEU A 145 -0.84 -3.77 7.44
N ILE A 146 -0.71 -4.80 6.60
CA ILE A 146 -1.44 -6.08 6.76
C ILE A 146 -0.85 -6.97 7.86
N VAL A 147 0.14 -6.48 8.59
CA VAL A 147 0.81 -7.18 9.69
C VAL A 147 0.31 -6.65 11.02
N GLN A 148 0.51 -7.43 12.08
CA GLN A 148 0.05 -7.05 13.42
C GLN A 148 0.87 -5.89 13.98
N ALA A 149 0.24 -5.10 14.86
CA ALA A 149 0.91 -4.02 15.57
C ALA A 149 2.14 -4.51 16.36
N THR A 150 2.07 -5.73 16.90
CA THR A 150 3.19 -6.42 17.55
C THR A 150 4.37 -6.63 16.61
N THR A 151 4.14 -7.09 15.37
CA THR A 151 5.19 -7.22 14.36
C THR A 151 5.84 -5.88 14.04
N ILE A 152 5.05 -4.82 13.91
CA ILE A 152 5.56 -3.46 13.60
C ILE A 152 6.42 -2.94 14.75
N ALA A 153 5.94 -3.06 15.98
CA ALA A 153 6.69 -2.65 17.17
C ALA A 153 7.96 -3.50 17.36
N PHE A 154 7.89 -4.80 17.06
CA PHE A 154 9.03 -5.71 17.11
C PHE A 154 10.09 -5.38 16.06
N LEU A 155 9.66 -5.04 14.84
CA LEU A 155 10.56 -4.57 13.80
C LEU A 155 11.15 -3.23 14.15
N GLY A 156 10.39 -2.29 14.71
CA GLY A 156 10.92 -1.02 15.21
C GLY A 156 11.38 -0.04 14.13
N PRO A 157 11.64 1.21 14.51
CA PRO A 157 11.99 2.27 13.58
C PRO A 157 13.47 2.22 13.16
N ARG A 158 13.80 2.84 12.03
CA ARG A 158 15.17 2.87 11.48
C ARG A 158 16.22 3.41 12.48
N TRP A 159 15.87 4.41 13.28
CA TRP A 159 16.79 4.97 14.28
C TRP A 159 17.12 3.98 15.40
N ALA A 160 16.18 3.11 15.78
CA ALA A 160 16.40 2.11 16.82
C ALA A 160 17.33 1.00 16.33
N HIS A 161 17.18 0.58 15.07
CA HIS A 161 18.14 -0.33 14.43
C HIS A 161 19.53 0.30 14.24
N ALA A 162 19.62 1.60 14.00
CA ALA A 162 20.91 2.27 13.90
C ALA A 162 21.65 2.29 15.25
N ALA A 163 20.92 2.48 16.36
CA ALA A 163 21.48 2.43 17.71
C ALA A 163 21.76 1.01 18.20
N HIS A 164 20.94 0.04 17.76
CA HIS A 164 21.01 -1.37 18.15
C HIS A 164 20.85 -2.27 16.92
N PRO A 165 21.91 -2.44 16.10
CA PRO A 165 21.85 -3.27 14.90
C PRO A 165 21.48 -4.72 15.23
N ARG A 166 20.59 -5.30 14.43
CA ARG A 166 20.23 -6.73 14.44
C ARG A 166 20.62 -7.33 13.10
N THR A 167 21.66 -8.16 13.10
CA THR A 167 22.24 -8.71 11.86
C THR A 167 22.27 -10.22 11.83
N ALA A 168 22.19 -10.89 12.98
CA ALA A 168 22.06 -12.33 13.10
C ALA A 168 20.59 -12.74 13.23
N HIS A 169 20.27 -14.00 13.00
CA HIS A 169 18.88 -14.48 13.07
C HIS A 169 18.39 -14.57 14.52
N GLU A 170 19.30 -14.86 15.45
CA GLU A 170 19.09 -14.89 16.90
C GLU A 170 18.67 -13.52 17.46
N ASP A 171 19.07 -12.42 16.81
CA ASP A 171 18.65 -11.08 17.21
C ASP A 171 17.12 -10.86 17.05
N PHE A 172 16.46 -11.71 16.26
CA PHE A 172 15.02 -11.68 16.01
C PHE A 172 14.26 -12.73 16.82
N THR A 173 14.92 -13.50 17.70
CA THR A 173 14.28 -14.45 18.61
C THR A 173 14.15 -13.93 20.04
N VAL A 174 14.60 -12.70 20.29
CA VAL A 174 14.55 -12.04 21.59
C VAL A 174 13.82 -10.69 21.51
N ALA A 175 13.33 -10.21 22.67
CA ALA A 175 12.70 -8.91 22.76
C ALA A 175 13.64 -7.78 22.28
N PRO A 176 13.17 -6.86 21.42
CA PRO A 176 14.02 -5.77 20.92
C PRO A 176 14.33 -4.76 22.03
N LYS A 177 15.56 -4.21 22.03
CA LYS A 177 16.03 -3.28 23.08
C LYS A 177 15.22 -1.99 23.21
N TRP A 178 14.54 -1.56 22.14
CA TRP A 178 13.67 -0.38 22.15
C TRP A 178 12.25 -0.68 22.64
N TRP A 179 11.93 -1.95 22.95
CA TRP A 179 10.64 -2.34 23.49
C TRP A 179 10.81 -2.90 24.91
N PRO A 180 10.86 -2.01 25.93
CA PRO A 180 11.17 -2.38 27.31
C PRO A 180 10.11 -3.26 27.99
N SER A 181 8.88 -3.25 27.47
CA SER A 181 7.73 -4.01 27.99
C SER A 181 7.19 -4.98 26.94
N PHE A 182 8.06 -5.83 26.37
CA PHE A 182 7.66 -6.87 25.42
C PHE A 182 6.83 -7.95 26.14
N PRO A 183 5.60 -8.26 25.68
CA PRO A 183 4.76 -9.25 26.36
C PRO A 183 5.41 -10.63 26.33
N PRO A 184 5.53 -11.35 27.47
CA PRO A 184 6.15 -12.68 27.51
C PRO A 184 5.47 -13.73 26.62
N ALA A 185 4.18 -13.54 26.29
CA ALA A 185 3.38 -14.48 25.49
C ALA A 185 3.60 -14.35 23.96
N VAL A 186 4.48 -13.45 23.52
CA VAL A 186 4.75 -13.15 22.09
C VAL A 186 6.21 -13.46 21.72
N ALA A 187 7.01 -13.94 22.68
CA ALA A 187 8.39 -14.41 22.47
C ALA A 187 8.42 -15.88 22.09
#